data_AF-A0A1C5AAH3-F1
#
_entry.id   AF-A0A1C5AAH3-F1
#
_cell.length_a   1.000
_cell.length_b   1.000
_cell.length_c   1.000
_cell.angle_alpha   90.00
_cell.angle_beta   90.00
_cell.angle_gamma   90.00
#
_symmetry.space_group_name_H-M   'P 1'
#
loop_
_entity.id
_entity.type
_entity.pdbx_description
1 polymer ?
#
loop_
_entity_poly.entity_id
_entity_poly.type
_entity_poly.pdbx_seq_one_letter_code
_entity_poly.pdbx_strand_id
1 'polypeptide(L)' 'MSDRELHCDTCAGVVPFEAPPCGDGHGADCPELICTGCGAAVVIATFAFRETRLASRRAPRRPSHARAA' A
#
# COMPACT_ATOMS: atom_id res chain seq x y z
N MET A 1 -1.61 14.22 -6.42
CA MET A 1 -1.54 14.32 -4.96
C MET A 1 -2.81 13.65 -4.45
N SER A 2 -2.70 12.66 -3.57
CA SER A 2 -3.89 12.01 -3.01
C SER A 2 -4.28 12.76 -1.75
N ASP A 3 -5.52 13.23 -1.66
CA ASP A 3 -6.05 13.87 -0.47
C ASP A 3 -6.85 12.87 0.40
N ARG A 4 -6.78 13.04 1.72
CA ARG A 4 -7.45 12.17 2.70
C ARG A 4 -7.93 12.98 3.90
N GLU A 5 -9.17 12.74 4.33
CA GLU A 5 -9.74 13.41 5.50
C GLU A 5 -9.29 12.75 6.80
N LEU A 6 -8.66 13.53 7.69
CA LEU A 6 -8.14 13.06 8.98
C LEU A 6 -8.37 14.12 10.08
N HIS A 7 -8.42 13.69 11.34
CA HIS A 7 -8.46 14.63 12.46
C HIS A 7 -7.08 15.28 12.65
N CYS A 8 -7.07 16.60 12.73
CA CYS A 8 -5.89 17.39 13.06
C CYS A 8 -6.09 18.04 14.43
N ASP A 9 -5.21 17.74 15.38
CA ASP A 9 -5.29 18.28 16.74
C ASP A 9 -5.05 19.80 16.76
N THR A 10 -4.23 20.33 15.84
CA THR A 10 -3.98 21.77 15.71
C THR A 10 -5.20 22.52 15.16
N CYS A 11 -5.93 21.91 14.22
CA CYS A 11 -7.18 22.48 13.69
C CYS A 11 -8.41 22.12 14.55
N ALA A 12 -8.25 21.20 15.50
CA ALA A 12 -9.31 20.62 16.32
C ALA A 12 -10.50 20.09 15.51
N GLY A 13 -10.24 19.43 14.38
CA GLY A 13 -11.29 19.01 13.45
C GLY A 13 -10.81 18.07 12.37
N VAL A 14 -11.77 17.51 11.62
CA VAL A 14 -11.49 16.73 10.42
C VAL A 14 -11.18 17.67 9.27
N VAL A 15 -10.02 17.50 8.66
CA VAL A 15 -9.49 18.35 7.59
C VAL A 15 -8.83 17.50 6.51
N PRO A 16 -8.72 18.02 5.28
CA PRO A 16 -7.99 17.33 4.23
C PRO A 16 -6.48 17.37 4.46
N PHE A 17 -5.85 16.21 4.30
CA PHE A 17 -4.40 16.03 4.29
C PHE A 17 -3.94 15.63 2.90
N GLU A 18 -2.79 16.13 2.47
CA GLU A 18 -2.16 15.76 1.20
C GLU A 18 -0.86 14.97 1.43
N ALA A 19 -0.64 13.96 0.59
CA ALA A 19 0.67 13.31 0.51
C ALA A 19 1.61 14.13 -0.40
N PRO A 20 2.78 14.58 0.11
CA PRO A 20 3.79 15.21 -0.73
C PRO A 20 4.34 14.20 -1.76
N PRO A 21 4.94 14.66 -2.88
CA PRO A 21 5.59 13.79 -3.84
C PRO A 21 6.71 13.01 -3.16
N CYS A 22 6.47 11.73 -2.87
CA CYS A 22 7.43 10.89 -2.18
C CYS A 22 8.51 10.35 -3.14
N GLY A 23 9.78 10.51 -2.77
CA GLY A 23 10.92 10.00 -3.55
C GLY A 23 11.16 8.50 -3.38
N ASP A 24 10.58 7.89 -2.35
CA ASP A 24 10.82 6.49 -1.97
C ASP A 24 9.99 5.47 -2.77
N GLY A 25 9.18 5.94 -3.72
CA GLY A 25 8.40 5.08 -4.61
C GLY A 25 7.07 4.59 -4.02
N HIS A 26 6.57 5.19 -2.93
CA HIS A 26 5.28 4.86 -2.33
C HIS A 26 4.06 5.44 -3.09
N GLY A 27 4.27 6.36 -4.03
CA GLY A 27 3.20 6.95 -4.84
C GLY A 27 2.10 7.59 -3.98
N ALA A 28 0.86 7.15 -4.18
CA ALA A 28 -0.31 7.63 -3.44
C ALA A 28 -0.44 7.03 -2.02
N ASP A 29 0.30 5.96 -1.72
CA ASP A 29 0.31 5.27 -0.42
C ASP A 29 1.44 5.75 0.49
N CYS A 30 1.98 6.95 0.24
CA CYS A 30 3.02 7.53 1.08
C CYS A 30 2.51 7.67 2.53
N PRO A 31 3.26 7.18 3.54
CA PRO A 31 2.86 7.29 4.94
C PRO A 31 2.93 8.73 5.47
N GLU A 32 3.58 9.64 4.74
CA GLU A 32 3.68 11.05 5.12
C GLU A 32 2.48 11.84 4.58
N LEU A 33 1.77 12.52 5.48
CA LEU A 33 0.60 13.33 5.16
C LEU A 33 0.71 14.70 5.83
N ILE A 34 0.36 15.76 5.09
CA ILE A 34 0.42 17.15 5.56
C ILE A 34 -0.99 17.73 5.59
N CYS A 35 -1.38 18.31 6.73
CA CYS A 35 -2.64 19.02 6.87
C CYS A 35 -2.65 20.25 5.96
N THR A 36 -3.59 20.31 5.02
CA THR A 36 -3.70 21.45 4.09
C THR A 36 -4.16 22.76 4.77
N GLY A 37 -4.80 22.67 5.95
CA GLY A 37 -5.24 23.84 6.72
C GLY A 37 -4.13 24.54 7.52
N CYS A 38 -3.31 23.80 8.28
CA CYS A 38 -2.30 24.38 9.19
C CYS A 38 -0.85 23.99 8.87
N GLY A 39 -0.61 23.06 7.94
CA GLY A 39 0.72 22.58 7.58
C GLY A 39 1.34 21.56 8.55
N ALA A 40 0.61 21.12 9.58
CA ALA A 40 1.07 20.06 10.47
C ALA A 40 1.25 18.74 9.70
N ALA A 41 2.38 18.06 9.92
CA ALA A 41 2.68 16.77 9.31
C ALA A 41 2.38 15.62 10.28
N VAL A 42 1.76 14.55 9.77
CA VAL A 42 1.54 13.29 10.48
C VAL A 42 2.09 12.15 9.64
N VAL A 43 2.76 11.20 10.30
CA VAL A 43 3.22 9.96 9.66
C VAL A 43 2.28 8.84 10.07
N ILE A 44 1.45 8.38 9.15
CA ILE A 44 0.63 7.18 9.35
C ILE A 44 1.43 6.02 8.80
N ALA A 45 2.02 5.20 9.67
CA ALA A 45 2.71 3.99 9.26
C ALA A 45 1.73 2.98 8.65
N THR A 46 1.46 3.13 7.36
CA THR A 46 0.72 2.17 6.55
C THR A 46 1.66 1.03 6.20
N PHE A 47 1.65 -0.03 7.02
CA PHE A 47 2.37 -1.26 6.71
C PHE A 47 1.74 -1.92 5.48
N ALA A 48 2.28 -1.64 4.30
CA ALA A 48 1.92 -2.34 3.07
C ALA A 48 2.58 -3.72 3.07
N PHE A 49 1.84 -4.75 3.51
CA PHE A 49 2.28 -6.12 3.36
C PHE A 49 2.24 -6.52 1.88
N ARG A 50 3.39 -6.92 1.32
CA ARG A 50 3.40 -7.57 0.00
C ARG A 50 2.69 -8.91 0.11
N GLU A 51 1.56 -9.04 -0.59
CA GLU A 51 0.90 -10.34 -0.75
C GLU A 51 1.92 -11.36 -1.28
N THR A 52 2.25 -12.33 -0.44
CA THR A 52 3.06 -13.46 -0.86
C THR A 52 2.18 -14.31 -1.77
N ARG A 53 2.31 -14.13 -3.09
CA ARG A 53 1.64 -15.01 -4.06
C ARG A 53 2.12 -16.43 -3.79
N LEU A 54 1.23 -17.27 -3.25
CA LEU A 54 1.47 -18.70 -3.15
C LEU A 54 1.66 -19.21 -4.59
N ALA A 55 2.90 -19.52 -4.96
CA ALA A 55 3.16 -20.17 -6.24
C ALA A 55 2.41 -21.50 -6.23
N SER A 56 1.31 -21.57 -7.00
CA SER A 56 0.60 -22.82 -7.24
C SER A 56 1.59 -23.77 -7.89
N ARG A 57 2.18 -24.65 -7.08
CA ARG A 57 3.09 -25.70 -7.53
C ARG A 57 2.26 -26.65 -8.40
N ARG A 58 2.15 -26.31 -9.68
CA ARG A 58 1.53 -27.20 -10.67
C ARG A 58 2.42 -28.43 -10.73
N ALA A 59 1.98 -29.48 -10.06
CA ALA A 59 2.71 -30.74 -9.99
C ALA A 59 3.01 -31.22 -11.43
N PRO A 60 4.25 -31.64 -11.73
CA PRO A 60 4.56 -32.20 -13.03
C PRO A 60 3.69 -33.43 -13.26
N ARG A 61 2.91 -33.44 -14.34
CA ARG A 61 2.14 -34.62 -14.76
C ARG A 61 3.15 -35.73 -15.08
N ARG A 62 3.16 -36.79 -14.28
CA ARG A 62 3.93 -38.00 -14.56
C ARG A 62 3.56 -38.51 -15.96
N PRO A 63 4.52 -38.76 -16.86
CA PRO A 63 4.22 -39.36 -18.15
C PRO A 63 3.66 -40.77 -17.92
N SER A 64 2.46 -41.01 -18.43
CA SER A 64 1.86 -42.34 -18.49
C SER A 64 2.69 -43.18 -19.48
N HIS A 65 3.56 -44.04 -18.96
CA HIS A 65 4.17 -45.09 -19.77
C HIS A 65 3.06 -46.03 -20.25
N ALA A 66 2.61 -45.85 -21.48
CA ALA A 66 1.78 -46.82 -22.17
C ALA A 66 2.64 -48.08 -22.38
N ARG A 67 2.25 -49.18 -21.72
CA ARG A 67 2.83 -50.50 -22.00
C ARG A 67 2.27 -50.97 -23.34
N ALA A 68 3.17 -51.30 -24.26
CA ALA A 68 2.86 -51.99 -25.50
C ALA A 68 2.49 -53.45 -25.21
N ALA A 69 1.53 -53.97 -25.97
CA ALA A 69 1.20 -55.38 -26.13
C ALA A 69 1.14 -55.67 -27.63
#